data_AF-A0A2V7EAB6-F1
#
_entry.id   AF-A0A2V7EAB6-F1
#
_cell.length_a   1.000
_cell.length_b   1.000
_cell.length_c   1.000
_cell.angle_alpha   90.00
_cell.angle_beta   90.00
_cell.angle_gamma   90.00
#
_symmetry.space_group_name_H-M   'P 1'
#
loop_
_entity.id
_entity.type
_entity.pdbx_description
1 polymer ?
#
loop_
_entity_poly.entity_id
_entity_poly.type
_entity_poly.pdbx_seq_one_letter_code
_entity_poly.pdbx_strand_id
1 'polypeptide(L)'
;MKALVRVFGLASAAAFAAACASVGGGPGGTVTNGGAGPAGQTTQPGIIWPIKTREHVDLWLHGFAMLQEDTTFVPFFKRGYSTNMTVLKNRANVVSQLDANRDKLRARLALNPQLINAQFVPLSFPSWSDLTQTVDLFIRAGGDPRAASSQAQANAIAFLAAYFPTGADRDWLRLFVQALNDESSRFYHSYWLQQQHEKSNVLDLADTLWQRTYRPRIQRFLNNTQQAQGEILLSLPLDGEGRSLTQGKQSNVITVTFPDRPNDAVEAIYVIAHEAASGIANTAVSDNITPEQRRSGLGERYQSAAAVRGGALLIQRTSPEILDGYMRYYLRSVNRPAGANVQATFNATFSIPDTIRDALVRQLDVVLGGI
;
A
#
# COMPACT_ATOMS: atom_id res chain seq x y z
N MET A 1 4.20 -40.05 15.10
CA MET A 1 5.02 -40.09 13.88
C MET A 1 4.16 -39.64 12.70
N LYS A 2 4.55 -38.52 12.07
CA LYS A 2 4.11 -37.97 10.76
C LYS A 2 2.61 -37.96 10.44
N ALA A 3 1.96 -36.81 10.65
CA ALA A 3 0.70 -36.48 9.98
C ALA A 3 1.01 -35.73 8.67
N LEU A 4 0.45 -36.24 7.56
CA LEU A 4 0.53 -35.65 6.22
C LEU A 4 -0.17 -34.28 6.21
N VAL A 5 0.59 -33.22 5.93
CA VAL A 5 0.03 -31.92 5.51
C VAL A 5 -0.16 -31.98 4.00
N ARG A 6 -1.41 -32.10 3.56
CA ARG A 6 -1.79 -31.89 2.16
C ARG A 6 -1.90 -30.38 1.93
N VAL A 7 -0.91 -29.82 1.23
CA VAL A 7 -0.95 -28.46 0.70
C VAL A 7 -1.91 -28.46 -0.49
N PHE A 8 -3.10 -27.88 -0.33
CA PHE A 8 -3.97 -27.54 -1.44
C PHE A 8 -3.71 -26.08 -1.83
N GLY A 9 -2.99 -25.89 -2.92
CA GLY A 9 -2.89 -24.61 -3.63
C GLY A 9 -4.03 -24.47 -4.62
N LEU A 10 -4.84 -23.43 -4.45
CA LEU A 10 -5.78 -22.86 -5.42
C LEU A 10 -6.03 -21.42 -4.94
N ALA A 11 -5.33 -20.45 -5.53
CA ALA A 11 -5.80 -19.58 -6.61
C ALA A 11 -6.82 -18.53 -6.15
N SER A 12 -6.39 -17.26 -6.14
CA SER A 12 -7.24 -16.08 -6.32
C SER A 12 -6.39 -14.94 -6.84
N ALA A 13 -6.26 -14.86 -8.16
CA ALA A 13 -5.79 -13.68 -8.85
C ALA A 13 -6.96 -12.67 -8.88
N ALA A 14 -6.91 -11.62 -8.06
CA ALA A 14 -7.72 -10.44 -8.26
C ALA A 14 -7.08 -9.64 -9.42
N ALA A 15 -7.32 -10.08 -10.65
CA ALA A 15 -7.00 -9.33 -11.85
C ALA A 15 -8.00 -8.16 -11.97
N PHE A 16 -7.58 -6.96 -11.59
CA PHE A 16 -8.26 -5.74 -12.04
C PHE A 16 -7.93 -5.53 -13.52
N ALA A 17 -8.72 -6.17 -14.38
CA ALA A 17 -8.77 -5.83 -15.80
C ALA A 17 -9.54 -4.50 -15.95
N ALA A 18 -8.81 -3.39 -16.03
CA ALA A 18 -9.36 -2.16 -16.59
C ALA A 18 -9.50 -2.36 -18.10
N ALA A 19 -10.66 -2.88 -18.53
CA ALA A 19 -10.99 -3.00 -19.94
C ALA A 19 -11.25 -1.60 -20.53
N CYS A 20 -10.55 -1.29 -21.61
CA CYS A 20 -10.85 -0.19 -22.50
C CYS A 20 -12.27 -0.33 -23.07
N ALA A 21 -13.07 0.73 -22.98
CA ALA A 21 -14.23 0.92 -23.84
C ALA A 21 -14.22 2.36 -24.36
N SER A 22 -13.51 2.56 -25.47
CA SER A 22 -13.74 3.68 -26.37
C SER A 22 -15.05 3.44 -27.11
N VAL A 23 -16.07 4.25 -26.85
CA VAL A 23 -17.25 4.35 -27.73
C VAL A 23 -17.16 5.68 -28.47
N GLY A 24 -17.10 5.58 -29.79
CA GLY A 24 -16.94 6.68 -30.72
C GLY A 24 -18.21 7.51 -30.93
N GLY A 25 -17.97 8.80 -31.12
CA GLY A 25 -18.50 9.70 -32.16
C GLY A 25 -19.90 9.50 -32.74
N GLY A 26 -20.73 10.54 -32.60
CA GLY A 26 -21.86 10.87 -33.47
C GLY A 26 -22.43 12.26 -33.13
N PRO A 27 -22.96 13.05 -34.08
CA PRO A 27 -22.61 14.46 -34.23
C PRO A 27 -23.72 15.49 -33.93
N GLY A 28 -23.31 16.74 -33.73
CA GLY A 28 -24.04 17.93 -34.20
C GLY A 28 -25.01 18.60 -33.22
N GLY A 29 -24.74 19.88 -32.90
CA GLY A 29 -25.68 20.75 -32.21
C GLY A 29 -25.05 22.05 -31.69
N THR A 30 -24.84 23.01 -32.59
CA THR A 30 -24.46 24.40 -32.29
C THR A 30 -25.56 25.14 -31.52
N VAL A 31 -25.21 25.82 -30.42
CA VAL A 31 -25.91 27.05 -29.97
C VAL A 31 -24.89 28.02 -29.37
N THR A 32 -24.91 29.26 -29.86
CA THR A 32 -24.04 30.39 -29.52
C THR A 32 -24.66 31.34 -28.49
N ASN A 33 -23.77 32.05 -27.76
CA ASN A 33 -23.84 33.42 -27.20
C ASN A 33 -23.94 33.62 -25.68
N GLY A 34 -23.03 34.48 -25.19
CA GLY A 34 -23.17 35.30 -23.97
C GLY A 34 -21.86 35.47 -23.19
N GLY A 35 -21.08 36.53 -23.46
CA GLY A 35 -19.78 36.79 -22.81
C GLY A 35 -19.85 37.62 -21.52
N ALA A 36 -18.76 37.58 -20.73
CA ALA A 36 -18.14 38.70 -19.99
C ALA A 36 -17.04 38.20 -19.02
N GLY A 37 -15.90 38.90 -18.98
CA GLY A 37 -14.98 38.93 -17.83
C GLY A 37 -13.56 38.40 -18.11
N PRO A 38 -12.49 39.13 -17.73
CA PRO A 38 -11.12 38.69 -17.94
C PRO A 38 -10.87 37.43 -17.12
N ALA A 39 -10.45 36.37 -17.79
CA ALA A 39 -10.00 35.14 -17.15
C ALA A 39 -8.82 35.49 -16.25
N GLY A 40 -9.08 35.63 -14.94
CA GLY A 40 -8.07 35.34 -13.95
C GLY A 40 -7.51 33.97 -14.30
N GLN A 41 -6.20 33.91 -14.54
CA GLN A 41 -5.49 32.66 -14.70
C GLN A 41 -5.86 31.78 -13.50
N THR A 42 -6.79 30.84 -13.71
CA THR A 42 -6.88 29.66 -12.87
C THR A 42 -5.56 28.97 -13.08
N THR A 43 -4.62 29.26 -12.18
CA THR A 43 -3.42 28.47 -11.98
C THR A 43 -3.92 27.05 -11.95
N GLN A 44 -3.60 26.24 -12.96
CA GLN A 44 -3.93 24.82 -12.90
C GLN A 44 -3.45 24.36 -11.53
N PRO A 45 -4.30 23.70 -10.71
CA PRO A 45 -3.84 23.19 -9.44
C PRO A 45 -2.63 22.34 -9.78
N GLY A 46 -1.46 22.78 -9.34
CA GLY A 46 -0.20 22.11 -9.64
C GLY A 46 -0.38 20.65 -9.28
N ILE A 47 0.33 19.75 -9.95
CA ILE A 47 0.36 18.37 -9.49
C ILE A 47 0.81 18.35 -8.01
N ILE A 48 -0.09 17.95 -7.09
CA ILE A 48 0.18 17.94 -5.64
C ILE A 48 0.17 16.49 -5.16
N TRP A 49 1.29 16.06 -4.58
CA TRP A 49 1.45 14.81 -3.85
C TRP A 49 1.72 15.16 -2.39
N PRO A 50 0.71 15.54 -1.58
CA PRO A 50 0.96 15.94 -0.20
C PRO A 50 1.35 14.73 0.65
N ILE A 51 2.24 14.92 1.62
CA ILE A 51 2.50 13.92 2.67
C ILE A 51 1.59 14.20 3.86
N LYS A 52 0.85 13.18 4.31
CA LYS A 52 -0.11 13.27 5.41
C LYS A 52 -0.11 11.99 6.25
N THR A 53 -0.88 11.99 7.33
CA THR A 53 -1.18 10.81 8.14
C THR A 53 -2.69 10.60 8.22
N ARG A 54 -3.12 9.37 8.48
CA ARG A 54 -4.54 9.01 8.63
C ARG A 54 -4.70 7.97 9.72
N GLU A 55 -5.35 8.35 10.82
CA GLU A 55 -5.57 7.47 11.96
C GLU A 55 -6.32 6.20 11.57
N HIS A 56 -7.37 6.29 10.74
CA HIS A 56 -8.19 5.12 10.40
C HIS A 56 -7.45 4.07 9.57
N VAL A 57 -6.48 4.51 8.75
CA VAL A 57 -5.59 3.62 8.00
C VAL A 57 -4.62 2.95 8.98
N ASP A 58 -4.01 3.74 9.87
CA ASP A 58 -3.09 3.25 10.89
C ASP A 58 -3.76 2.28 11.87
N LEU A 59 -4.98 2.56 12.32
CA LEU A 59 -5.76 1.71 13.24
C LEU A 59 -6.04 0.34 12.62
N TRP A 60 -6.43 0.32 11.35
CA TRP A 60 -6.70 -0.91 10.64
C TRP A 60 -5.43 -1.73 10.42
N LEU A 61 -4.34 -1.09 9.98
CA LEU A 61 -3.04 -1.73 9.80
C LEU A 61 -2.46 -2.22 11.14
N HIS A 62 -2.66 -1.47 12.22
CA HIS A 62 -2.37 -1.90 13.58
C HIS A 62 -3.11 -3.20 13.90
N GLY A 63 -4.41 -3.27 13.62
CA GLY A 63 -5.21 -4.48 13.78
C GLY A 63 -4.61 -5.69 13.07
N PHE A 64 -4.27 -5.54 11.79
CA PHE A 64 -3.60 -6.61 11.03
C PHE A 64 -2.25 -7.00 11.63
N ALA A 65 -1.41 -6.02 11.98
CA ALA A 65 -0.10 -6.25 12.60
C ALA A 65 -0.20 -6.99 13.95
N MET A 66 -1.27 -6.79 14.71
CA MET A 66 -1.53 -7.49 15.98
C MET A 66 -1.97 -8.94 15.77
N LEU A 67 -2.60 -9.24 14.63
CA LEU A 67 -3.15 -10.57 14.34
C LEU A 67 -2.17 -11.48 13.61
N GLN A 68 -1.33 -10.94 12.72
CA GLN A 68 -0.49 -11.77 11.86
C GLN A 68 1.00 -11.71 12.18
N GLU A 69 1.69 -12.78 11.80
CA GLU A 69 3.15 -12.78 11.68
C GLU A 69 3.48 -12.41 10.25
N ASP A 70 4.29 -11.37 10.09
CA ASP A 70 4.72 -10.93 8.77
C ASP A 70 5.83 -11.86 8.26
N THR A 71 5.49 -12.65 7.24
CA THR A 71 6.41 -13.62 6.62
C THR A 71 6.83 -13.20 5.21
N THR A 72 6.50 -11.99 4.77
CA THR A 72 6.92 -11.52 3.45
C THR A 72 8.43 -11.31 3.41
N PHE A 73 9.00 -11.38 2.20
CA PHE A 73 10.44 -11.23 2.05
C PHE A 73 10.89 -9.82 2.46
N VAL A 74 10.23 -8.80 1.92
CA VAL A 74 10.29 -7.43 2.40
C VAL A 74 9.08 -7.21 3.31
N PRO A 75 9.29 -6.85 4.59
CA PRO A 75 8.20 -6.78 5.56
C PRO A 75 7.23 -5.63 5.27
N PHE A 76 5.93 -5.92 5.39
CA PHE A 76 4.89 -4.90 5.48
C PHE A 76 4.96 -4.15 6.80
N PHE A 77 5.14 -4.84 7.94
CA PHE A 77 5.06 -4.25 9.26
C PHE A 77 6.44 -4.13 9.92
N LYS A 78 6.62 -3.07 10.71
CA LYS A 78 7.84 -2.88 11.50
C LYS A 78 8.10 -4.10 12.37
N ARG A 79 9.34 -4.58 12.35
CA ARG A 79 9.74 -5.73 13.16
C ARG A 79 9.49 -5.45 14.64
N GLY A 80 8.82 -6.40 15.31
CA GLY A 80 8.49 -6.28 16.73
C GLY A 80 7.34 -5.31 17.04
N TYR A 81 6.65 -4.75 16.03
CA TYR A 81 5.54 -3.81 16.22
C TYR A 81 4.49 -4.34 17.21
N SER A 82 3.96 -5.55 16.98
CA SER A 82 2.93 -6.14 17.84
C SER A 82 3.40 -6.37 19.28
N THR A 83 4.68 -6.72 19.46
CA THR A 83 5.29 -6.88 20.78
C THR A 83 5.41 -5.52 21.48
N ASN A 84 5.87 -4.49 20.78
CA ASN A 84 5.97 -3.14 21.30
C ASN A 84 4.60 -2.58 21.70
N MET A 85 3.58 -2.78 20.87
CA MET A 85 2.20 -2.36 21.18
C MET A 85 1.66 -3.08 22.42
N THR A 86 1.90 -4.39 22.53
CA THR A 86 1.54 -5.17 23.73
C THR A 86 2.21 -4.60 24.99
N VAL A 87 3.49 -4.27 24.92
CA VAL A 87 4.22 -3.66 26.05
C VAL A 87 3.66 -2.28 26.42
N LEU A 88 3.33 -1.44 25.44
CA LEU A 88 2.74 -0.12 25.68
C LEU A 88 1.36 -0.23 26.34
N LYS A 89 0.51 -1.14 25.84
CA LYS A 89 -0.83 -1.40 26.42
C LYS A 89 -0.73 -1.92 27.86
N ASN A 90 0.20 -2.86 28.12
CA ASN A 90 0.44 -3.37 29.46
C ASN A 90 0.89 -2.26 30.42
N ARG A 91 1.78 -1.35 29.99
CA ARG A 91 2.20 -0.19 30.79
C ARG A 91 1.04 0.76 31.10
N ALA A 92 0.10 0.89 30.16
CA ALA A 92 -1.11 1.68 30.33
C ALA A 92 -2.24 0.94 31.07
N ASN A 93 -2.04 -0.33 31.46
CA ASN A 93 -3.06 -1.22 32.01
C ASN A 93 -4.33 -1.32 31.13
N VAL A 94 -4.16 -1.32 29.81
CA VAL A 94 -5.27 -1.41 28.85
C VAL A 94 -5.37 -2.81 28.26
N VAL A 95 -6.57 -3.37 28.31
CA VAL A 95 -6.99 -4.56 27.54
C VAL A 95 -8.23 -4.19 26.74
N SER A 96 -8.24 -4.55 25.45
CA SER A 96 -9.31 -4.27 24.51
C SER A 96 -9.98 -5.55 24.00
N GLN A 97 -11.07 -5.37 23.25
CA GLN A 97 -11.70 -6.43 22.49
C GLN A 97 -10.79 -7.02 21.41
N LEU A 98 -9.82 -6.28 20.89
CA LEU A 98 -8.84 -6.83 19.93
C LEU A 98 -7.95 -7.88 20.62
N ASP A 99 -7.54 -7.65 21.86
CA ASP A 99 -6.78 -8.63 22.64
C ASP A 99 -7.66 -9.84 22.99
N ALA A 100 -8.87 -9.59 23.49
CA ALA A 100 -9.79 -10.63 23.92
C ALA A 100 -10.24 -11.56 22.77
N ASN A 101 -10.34 -11.02 21.54
CA ASN A 101 -10.77 -11.78 20.36
C ASN A 101 -9.60 -12.21 19.45
N ARG A 102 -8.34 -11.97 19.86
CA ARG A 102 -7.15 -12.22 19.04
C ARG A 102 -7.13 -13.64 18.48
N ASP A 103 -7.31 -14.65 19.32
CA ASP A 103 -7.23 -16.05 18.90
C ASP A 103 -8.32 -16.43 17.90
N LYS A 104 -9.54 -15.93 18.10
CA LYS A 104 -10.66 -16.14 17.17
C LYS A 104 -10.41 -15.47 15.82
N LEU A 105 -9.91 -14.24 15.83
CA LEU A 105 -9.56 -13.51 14.61
C LEU A 105 -8.40 -14.18 13.87
N ARG A 106 -7.37 -14.63 14.58
CA ARG A 106 -6.22 -15.38 14.03
C ARG A 106 -6.63 -16.73 13.47
N ALA A 107 -7.50 -17.47 14.15
CA ALA A 107 -7.98 -18.77 13.68
C ALA A 107 -8.64 -18.65 12.30
N ARG A 108 -9.40 -17.58 12.05
CA ARG A 108 -9.99 -17.36 10.72
C ARG A 108 -8.94 -17.00 9.67
N LEU A 109 -7.95 -16.16 9.98
CA LEU A 109 -6.84 -15.86 9.06
C LEU A 109 -6.06 -17.13 8.68
N ALA A 110 -5.85 -18.04 9.63
CA ALA A 110 -5.21 -19.33 9.36
C ALA A 110 -6.05 -20.23 8.43
N LEU A 111 -7.38 -20.20 8.58
CA LEU A 111 -8.32 -20.94 7.72
C LEU A 111 -8.48 -20.32 6.32
N ASN A 112 -8.43 -18.99 6.24
CA ASN A 112 -8.53 -18.23 5.00
C ASN A 112 -7.40 -17.18 4.91
N PRO A 113 -6.19 -17.58 4.47
CA PRO A 113 -5.06 -16.67 4.35
C PRO A 113 -5.30 -15.49 3.41
N GLN A 114 -6.25 -15.58 2.47
CA GLN A 114 -6.57 -14.50 1.53
C GLN A 114 -7.12 -13.24 2.20
N LEU A 115 -7.61 -13.35 3.43
CA LEU A 115 -8.06 -12.20 4.23
C LEU A 115 -6.95 -11.17 4.48
N ILE A 116 -5.67 -11.56 4.42
CA ILE A 116 -4.54 -10.62 4.50
C ILE A 116 -4.61 -9.51 3.46
N ASN A 117 -5.18 -9.81 2.28
CA ASN A 117 -5.32 -8.83 1.20
C ASN A 117 -6.22 -7.66 1.60
N ALA A 118 -7.07 -7.83 2.63
CA ALA A 118 -7.94 -6.78 3.13
C ALA A 118 -7.21 -5.73 3.99
N GLN A 119 -5.92 -5.88 4.29
CA GLN A 119 -5.17 -4.95 5.14
C GLN A 119 -5.09 -3.52 4.58
N PHE A 120 -5.34 -3.33 3.28
CA PHE A 120 -5.33 -2.02 2.63
C PHE A 120 -6.71 -1.52 2.16
N VAL A 121 -7.79 -2.22 2.54
CA VAL A 121 -9.18 -1.77 2.32
C VAL A 121 -9.41 -0.31 2.76
N PRO A 122 -8.88 0.18 3.90
CA PRO A 122 -9.11 1.57 4.34
C PRO A 122 -8.62 2.64 3.38
N LEU A 123 -7.70 2.33 2.46
CA LEU A 123 -7.19 3.31 1.49
C LEU A 123 -8.27 3.77 0.49
N SER A 124 -9.32 2.96 0.30
CA SER A 124 -10.48 3.31 -0.52
C SER A 124 -11.50 4.20 0.21
N PHE A 125 -11.28 4.53 1.49
CA PHE A 125 -12.23 5.28 2.31
C PHE A 125 -11.58 6.55 2.87
N PRO A 126 -12.28 7.70 2.82
CA PRO A 126 -11.70 8.95 3.29
C PRO A 126 -11.70 9.06 4.83
N SER A 127 -12.55 8.30 5.52
CA SER A 127 -12.67 8.34 6.99
C SER A 127 -13.03 6.97 7.60
N TRP A 128 -12.85 6.86 8.92
CA TRP A 128 -13.32 5.71 9.70
C TRP A 128 -14.84 5.55 9.65
N SER A 129 -15.60 6.65 9.75
CA SER A 129 -17.06 6.60 9.69
C SER A 129 -17.56 6.05 8.36
N ASP A 130 -16.97 6.48 7.24
CA ASP A 130 -17.39 5.99 5.91
C ASP A 130 -17.06 4.49 5.73
N LEU A 131 -15.90 4.06 6.23
CA LEU A 131 -15.53 2.65 6.24
C LEU A 131 -16.52 1.82 7.07
N THR A 132 -16.77 2.19 8.33
CA THR A 132 -17.67 1.45 9.23
C THR A 132 -19.12 1.42 8.73
N GLN A 133 -19.65 2.53 8.22
CA GLN A 133 -20.98 2.57 7.61
C GLN A 133 -21.06 1.65 6.39
N THR A 134 -20.04 1.63 5.55
CA THR A 134 -19.99 0.74 4.39
C THR A 134 -19.91 -0.73 4.80
N VAL A 135 -19.14 -1.05 5.85
CA VAL A 135 -19.09 -2.39 6.44
C VAL A 135 -20.46 -2.79 6.98
N ASP A 136 -21.14 -1.92 7.72
CA ASP A 136 -22.48 -2.21 8.26
C ASP A 136 -23.50 -2.48 7.14
N LEU A 137 -23.47 -1.68 6.07
CA LEU A 137 -24.30 -1.89 4.89
C LEU A 137 -23.99 -3.25 4.22
N PHE A 138 -22.71 -3.55 4.02
CA PHE A 138 -22.26 -4.82 3.44
C PHE A 138 -22.70 -6.03 4.26
N ILE A 139 -22.60 -5.94 5.59
CA ILE A 139 -23.03 -7.00 6.50
C ILE A 139 -24.55 -7.18 6.47
N ARG A 140 -25.33 -6.09 6.51
CA ARG A 140 -26.81 -6.14 6.45
C ARG A 140 -27.32 -6.70 5.12
N ALA A 141 -26.63 -6.39 4.02
CA ALA A 141 -26.92 -6.92 2.69
C ALA A 141 -26.47 -8.37 2.49
N GLY A 142 -25.86 -9.01 3.50
CA GLY A 142 -25.33 -10.37 3.38
C GLY A 142 -24.20 -10.51 2.36
N GLY A 143 -23.59 -9.40 1.94
CA GLY A 143 -22.61 -9.32 0.87
C GLY A 143 -23.18 -9.39 -0.55
N ASP A 144 -24.49 -9.29 -0.75
CA ASP A 144 -25.13 -9.29 -2.08
C ASP A 144 -25.31 -7.86 -2.62
N PRO A 145 -24.62 -7.46 -3.71
CA PRO A 145 -24.80 -6.15 -4.34
C PRO A 145 -26.23 -5.88 -4.81
N ARG A 146 -27.03 -6.93 -5.08
CA ARG A 146 -28.42 -6.80 -5.52
C ARG A 146 -29.37 -6.37 -4.41
N ALA A 147 -28.96 -6.49 -3.15
CA ALA A 147 -29.72 -6.01 -2.00
C ALA A 147 -29.54 -4.49 -1.76
N ALA A 148 -28.70 -3.82 -2.55
CA ALA A 148 -28.44 -2.38 -2.45
C ALA A 148 -29.62 -1.53 -2.95
N SER A 149 -29.83 -0.35 -2.35
CA SER A 149 -30.85 0.60 -2.81
C SER A 149 -30.33 1.60 -3.86
N SER A 150 -29.04 1.55 -4.20
CA SER A 150 -28.42 2.41 -5.21
C SER A 150 -27.20 1.75 -5.85
N GLN A 151 -26.81 2.23 -7.04
CA GLN A 151 -25.62 1.74 -7.73
C GLN A 151 -24.32 1.97 -6.92
N ALA A 152 -24.22 3.11 -6.22
CA ALA A 152 -23.07 3.42 -5.38
C ALA A 152 -22.93 2.40 -4.24
N GLN A 153 -24.03 2.05 -3.57
CA GLN A 153 -24.03 1.01 -2.55
C GLN A 153 -23.73 -0.37 -3.12
N ALA A 154 -24.28 -0.72 -4.28
CA ALA A 154 -23.99 -1.99 -4.95
C ALA A 154 -22.49 -2.14 -5.24
N ASN A 155 -21.85 -1.07 -5.74
CA ASN A 155 -20.42 -1.04 -5.99
C ASN A 155 -19.60 -1.19 -4.70
N ALA A 156 -20.00 -0.52 -3.61
CA ALA A 156 -19.32 -0.61 -2.32
C ALA A 156 -19.43 -2.02 -1.70
N ILE A 157 -20.61 -2.65 -1.81
CA ILE A 157 -20.85 -4.03 -1.39
C ILE A 157 -20.00 -4.99 -2.22
N ALA A 158 -19.99 -4.83 -3.55
CA ALA A 158 -19.17 -5.65 -4.44
C ALA A 158 -17.67 -5.53 -4.13
N PHE A 159 -17.20 -4.32 -3.82
CA PHE A 159 -15.83 -4.07 -3.42
C PHE A 159 -15.45 -4.86 -2.14
N LEU A 160 -16.25 -4.79 -1.08
CA LEU A 160 -15.98 -5.57 0.15
C LEU A 160 -16.19 -7.07 -0.07
N ALA A 161 -17.15 -7.48 -0.91
CA ALA A 161 -17.40 -8.89 -1.23
C ALA A 161 -16.19 -9.57 -1.90
N ALA A 162 -15.38 -8.82 -2.64
CA ALA A 162 -14.14 -9.33 -3.23
C ALA A 162 -13.10 -9.75 -2.18
N TYR A 163 -13.11 -9.12 -1.00
CA TYR A 163 -12.21 -9.45 0.12
C TYR A 163 -12.85 -10.41 1.13
N PHE A 164 -14.17 -10.34 1.30
CA PHE A 164 -14.91 -11.09 2.33
C PHE A 164 -16.07 -11.91 1.72
N PRO A 165 -15.75 -12.91 0.86
CA PRO A 165 -16.76 -13.58 0.05
C PRO A 165 -17.73 -14.46 0.85
N THR A 166 -17.29 -15.08 1.95
CA THR A 166 -18.11 -16.03 2.71
C THR A 166 -18.78 -15.38 3.93
N GLY A 167 -19.84 -16.02 4.46
CA GLY A 167 -20.50 -15.58 5.70
C GLY A 167 -19.53 -15.52 6.89
N ALA A 168 -18.62 -16.48 6.99
CA ALA A 168 -17.61 -16.50 8.04
C ALA A 168 -16.57 -15.37 7.90
N ASP A 169 -16.23 -14.95 6.67
CA ASP A 169 -15.37 -13.78 6.44
C ASP A 169 -16.07 -12.48 6.83
N ARG A 170 -17.38 -12.39 6.59
CA ARG A 170 -18.22 -11.27 7.01
C ARG A 170 -18.35 -11.18 8.53
N ASP A 171 -18.57 -12.31 9.21
CA ASP A 171 -18.61 -12.35 10.66
C ASP A 171 -17.25 -11.99 11.28
N TRP A 172 -16.16 -12.39 10.63
CA TRP A 172 -14.81 -11.96 11.00
C TRP A 172 -14.64 -10.45 10.85
N LEU A 173 -15.03 -9.87 9.70
CA LEU A 173 -14.95 -8.43 9.46
C LEU A 173 -15.77 -7.64 10.49
N ARG A 174 -16.98 -8.09 10.81
CA ARG A 174 -17.83 -7.48 11.85
C ARG A 174 -17.11 -7.45 13.20
N LEU A 175 -16.58 -8.61 13.63
CA LEU A 175 -15.85 -8.72 14.88
C LEU A 175 -14.58 -7.86 14.88
N PHE A 176 -13.86 -7.84 13.76
CA PHE A 176 -12.64 -7.06 13.61
C PHE A 176 -12.90 -5.56 13.73
N VAL A 177 -13.91 -5.03 13.03
CA VAL A 177 -14.29 -3.61 13.12
C VAL A 177 -14.78 -3.23 14.52
N GLN A 178 -15.58 -4.10 15.17
CA GLN A 178 -16.00 -3.90 16.56
C GLN A 178 -14.79 -3.85 17.51
N ALA A 179 -13.85 -4.77 17.35
CA ALA A 179 -12.63 -4.80 18.13
C ALA A 179 -11.74 -3.57 17.92
N LEU A 180 -11.65 -3.05 16.68
CA LEU A 180 -10.91 -1.83 16.37
C LEU A 180 -11.56 -0.56 16.92
N ASN A 181 -12.89 -0.49 16.94
CA ASN A 181 -13.60 0.61 17.59
C ASN A 181 -13.26 0.67 19.10
N ASP A 182 -13.30 -0.48 19.77
CA ASP A 182 -12.91 -0.57 21.18
C ASP A 182 -11.41 -0.28 21.39
N GLU A 183 -10.53 -0.82 20.54
CA GLU A 183 -9.08 -0.55 20.55
C GLU A 183 -8.77 0.95 20.43
N SER A 184 -9.40 1.64 19.48
CA SER A 184 -9.26 3.09 19.29
C SER A 184 -9.68 3.84 20.54
N SER A 185 -10.86 3.53 21.08
CA SER A 185 -11.42 4.21 22.25
C SER A 185 -10.60 4.03 23.53
N ARG A 186 -9.97 2.86 23.71
CA ARG A 186 -9.23 2.51 24.93
C ARG A 186 -7.75 2.85 24.88
N PHE A 187 -7.15 2.85 23.69
CA PHE A 187 -5.70 2.95 23.53
C PHE A 187 -5.29 3.73 22.28
N TYR A 188 -5.66 3.23 21.09
CA TYR A 188 -4.94 3.57 19.87
C TYR A 188 -5.09 5.03 19.48
N HIS A 189 -6.26 5.65 19.71
CA HIS A 189 -6.44 7.07 19.38
C HIS A 189 -5.48 7.97 20.17
N SER A 190 -5.40 7.76 21.48
CA SER A 190 -4.50 8.52 22.35
C SER A 190 -3.03 8.29 22.01
N TYR A 191 -2.66 7.04 21.73
CA TYR A 191 -1.33 6.67 21.25
C TYR A 191 -1.00 7.35 19.91
N TRP A 192 -1.93 7.32 18.96
CA TRP A 192 -1.75 7.89 17.63
C TRP A 192 -1.53 9.40 17.71
N LEU A 193 -2.36 10.13 18.47
CA LEU A 193 -2.20 11.56 18.70
C LEU A 193 -0.84 11.90 19.32
N GLN A 194 -0.40 11.13 20.30
CA GLN A 194 0.92 11.29 20.90
C GLN A 194 2.03 11.10 19.85
N GLN A 195 1.93 10.07 19.01
CA GLN A 195 2.91 9.84 17.94
C GLN A 195 2.91 10.95 16.88
N GLN A 196 1.75 11.51 16.54
CA GLN A 196 1.68 12.66 15.62
C GLN A 196 2.41 13.88 16.20
N HIS A 197 2.24 14.13 17.50
CA HIS A 197 2.93 15.21 18.19
C HIS A 197 4.45 14.97 18.25
N GLU A 198 4.88 13.78 18.67
CA GLU A 198 6.31 13.42 18.81
C GLU A 198 7.06 13.41 17.48
N LYS A 199 6.38 13.07 16.38
CA LYS A 199 6.97 12.92 15.05
C LYS A 199 6.63 14.07 14.09
N SER A 200 6.08 15.18 14.58
CA SER A 200 5.72 16.36 13.76
C SER A 200 6.90 16.84 12.90
N ASN A 201 8.08 16.98 13.51
CA ASN A 201 9.31 17.34 12.81
C ASN A 201 9.73 16.34 11.73
N VAL A 202 9.42 15.05 11.91
CA VAL A 202 9.71 14.01 10.91
C VAL A 202 8.76 14.13 9.73
N LEU A 203 7.48 14.35 9.99
CA LEU A 203 6.47 14.60 8.96
C LEU A 203 6.83 15.83 8.13
N ASP A 204 7.15 16.96 8.78
CA ASP A 204 7.52 18.21 8.11
C ASP A 204 8.79 18.06 7.26
N LEU A 205 9.80 17.34 7.77
CA LEU A 205 11.03 17.08 7.04
C LEU A 205 10.79 16.14 5.85
N ALA A 206 10.01 15.07 6.03
CA ALA A 206 9.65 14.16 4.95
C ALA A 206 8.88 14.90 3.84
N ASP A 207 7.89 15.73 4.19
CA ASP A 207 7.17 16.56 3.22
C ASP A 207 8.13 17.54 2.52
N THR A 208 9.01 18.22 3.27
CA THR A 208 9.99 19.14 2.69
C THR A 208 10.91 18.44 1.69
N LEU A 209 11.49 17.29 2.07
CA LEU A 209 12.34 16.48 1.19
C LEU A 209 11.58 16.06 -0.07
N TRP A 210 10.34 15.61 0.10
CA TRP A 210 9.51 15.19 -1.00
C TRP A 210 9.14 16.34 -1.94
N GLN A 211 8.50 17.40 -1.44
CA GLN A 211 8.01 18.50 -2.26
C GLN A 211 9.15 19.26 -2.94
N ARG A 212 10.26 19.52 -2.22
CA ARG A 212 11.32 20.42 -2.70
C ARG A 212 12.46 19.70 -3.42
N THR A 213 12.71 18.43 -3.13
CA THR A 213 13.89 17.73 -3.64
C THR A 213 13.51 16.56 -4.55
N TYR A 214 12.76 15.58 -4.05
CA TYR A 214 12.64 14.29 -4.73
C TYR A 214 11.46 14.21 -5.70
N ARG A 215 10.27 14.72 -5.34
CA ARG A 215 9.10 14.72 -6.22
C ARG A 215 9.39 15.39 -7.56
N PRO A 216 10.00 16.59 -7.64
CA PRO A 216 10.28 17.22 -8.94
C PRO A 216 11.17 16.37 -9.84
N ARG A 217 12.13 15.63 -9.27
CA ARG A 217 13.08 14.79 -10.01
C ARG A 217 12.44 13.53 -10.57
N ILE A 218 11.47 12.96 -9.86
CA ILE A 218 10.73 11.77 -10.33
C ILE A 218 9.39 12.12 -10.99
N GLN A 219 9.05 13.41 -11.13
CA GLN A 219 7.74 13.85 -11.66
C GLN A 219 7.46 13.30 -13.05
N ARG A 220 8.48 13.23 -13.92
CA ARG A 220 8.31 12.65 -15.27
C ARG A 220 7.93 11.18 -15.19
N PHE A 221 8.58 10.42 -14.30
CA PHE A 221 8.24 9.03 -14.06
C PHE A 221 6.77 8.92 -13.64
N LEU A 222 6.38 9.65 -12.60
CA LEU A 222 5.00 9.65 -12.07
C LEU A 222 3.95 10.00 -13.14
N ASN A 223 4.23 10.98 -14.00
CA ASN A 223 3.32 11.34 -15.09
C ASN A 223 3.15 10.19 -16.09
N ASN A 224 4.26 9.57 -16.48
CA ASN A 224 4.30 8.53 -17.51
C ASN A 224 3.78 7.17 -17.01
N THR A 225 3.75 6.94 -15.69
CA THR A 225 3.16 5.76 -15.05
C THR A 225 1.70 5.94 -14.63
N GLN A 226 1.04 7.01 -15.08
CA GLN A 226 -0.35 7.36 -14.68
C GLN A 226 -0.51 7.66 -13.18
N GLN A 227 0.58 8.01 -12.51
CA GLN A 227 0.64 8.44 -11.12
C GLN A 227 0.79 9.96 -11.02
N ALA A 228 0.15 10.69 -11.95
CA ALA A 228 0.35 12.14 -12.06
C ALA A 228 -0.04 12.85 -10.77
N GLN A 229 -1.19 12.53 -10.17
CA GLN A 229 -1.64 13.11 -8.90
C GLN A 229 -2.02 12.03 -7.90
N GLY A 230 -1.86 12.34 -6.62
CA GLY A 230 -2.17 11.43 -5.53
C GLY A 230 -1.80 12.02 -4.18
N GLU A 231 -1.74 11.17 -3.17
CA GLU A 231 -1.29 11.53 -1.82
C GLU A 231 -0.39 10.45 -1.24
N ILE A 232 0.50 10.86 -0.36
CA ILE A 232 1.36 9.96 0.41
C ILE A 232 0.88 9.93 1.85
N LEU A 233 0.74 8.73 2.38
CA LEU A 233 0.36 8.49 3.76
C LEU A 233 1.55 7.90 4.52
N LEU A 234 2.05 8.61 5.53
CA LEU A 234 2.99 8.01 6.49
C LEU A 234 2.20 7.18 7.50
N SER A 235 2.63 5.94 7.70
CA SER A 235 1.94 4.96 8.54
C SER A 235 2.83 4.42 9.64
N LEU A 236 2.34 4.44 10.88
CA LEU A 236 3.09 3.98 12.06
C LEU A 236 3.43 2.48 12.01
N PRO A 237 2.52 1.58 11.60
CA PRO A 237 2.80 0.14 11.59
C PRO A 237 3.68 -0.31 10.43
N LEU A 238 3.70 0.40 9.30
CA LEU A 238 4.36 -0.07 8.09
C LEU A 238 5.88 0.06 8.11
N ASP A 239 6.55 -0.84 7.38
CA ASP A 239 7.99 -0.83 7.11
C ASP A 239 8.26 -0.72 5.59
N GLY A 240 9.18 -1.51 5.05
CA GLY A 240 9.80 -1.29 3.75
C GLY A 240 8.96 -1.67 2.53
N GLU A 241 7.90 -2.48 2.69
CA GLU A 241 7.04 -2.85 1.56
C GLU A 241 6.07 -1.71 1.20
N GLY A 242 5.48 -1.02 2.18
CA GLY A 242 4.47 0.01 1.88
C GLY A 242 3.25 -0.52 1.13
N ARG A 243 2.48 0.38 0.48
CA ARG A 243 1.41 0.03 -0.46
C ARG A 243 0.99 1.18 -1.38
N SER A 244 0.81 0.85 -2.65
CA SER A 244 0.25 1.74 -3.67
C SER A 244 -1.14 1.30 -4.08
N LEU A 245 -2.06 2.25 -4.16
CA LEU A 245 -3.38 2.10 -4.76
C LEU A 245 -3.52 3.12 -5.87
N THR A 246 -3.65 2.65 -7.11
CA THR A 246 -3.86 3.50 -8.29
C THR A 246 -5.31 3.38 -8.75
N GLN A 247 -6.10 4.42 -8.52
CA GLN A 247 -7.47 4.55 -9.04
C GLN A 247 -7.47 5.60 -10.17
N GLY A 248 -7.08 5.16 -11.36
CA GLY A 248 -6.91 6.05 -12.52
C GLY A 248 -5.77 7.06 -12.34
N LYS A 249 -5.75 8.11 -13.18
CA LYS A 249 -4.61 9.03 -13.28
C LYS A 249 -4.45 10.02 -12.11
N GLN A 250 -5.52 10.25 -11.35
CA GLN A 250 -5.59 11.35 -10.38
C GLN A 250 -5.90 10.93 -8.95
N SER A 251 -6.26 9.68 -8.71
CA SER A 251 -6.57 9.16 -7.38
C SER A 251 -5.59 8.05 -7.02
N ASN A 252 -4.34 8.46 -6.78
CA ASN A 252 -3.28 7.57 -6.32
C ASN A 252 -3.04 7.76 -4.84
N VAL A 253 -2.85 6.67 -4.10
CA VAL A 253 -2.46 6.69 -2.69
C VAL A 253 -1.23 5.82 -2.54
N ILE A 254 -0.14 6.39 -1.99
CA ILE A 254 1.06 5.62 -1.62
C ILE A 254 1.19 5.70 -0.10
N THR A 255 1.03 4.56 0.57
CA THR A 255 1.19 4.46 2.02
C THR A 255 2.55 3.86 2.32
N VAL A 256 3.35 4.54 3.15
CA VAL A 256 4.74 4.18 3.44
C VAL A 256 5.01 4.23 4.94
N THR A 257 6.17 3.73 5.35
CA THR A 257 6.64 3.83 6.73
C THR A 257 6.63 5.28 7.24
N PHE A 258 6.28 5.47 8.51
CA PHE A 258 6.53 6.71 9.25
C PHE A 258 7.85 6.58 10.03
N PRO A 259 8.94 7.23 9.58
CA PRO A 259 10.24 7.11 10.23
C PRO A 259 10.23 7.58 11.69
N ASP A 260 11.11 7.01 12.50
CA ASP A 260 11.08 7.27 13.94
C ASP A 260 11.81 8.55 14.36
N ARG A 261 12.76 9.01 13.54
CA ARG A 261 13.63 10.15 13.85
C ARG A 261 13.78 11.05 12.62
N PRO A 262 14.08 12.35 12.82
CA PRO A 262 14.29 13.28 11.70
C PRO A 262 15.43 12.83 10.76
N ASN A 263 16.51 12.29 11.31
CA ASN A 263 17.64 11.79 10.50
C ASN A 263 17.25 10.64 9.56
N ASP A 264 16.15 9.94 9.87
CA ASP A 264 15.63 8.81 9.10
C ASP A 264 14.46 9.25 8.19
N ALA A 265 14.12 10.54 8.11
CA ALA A 265 12.98 11.04 7.30
C ALA A 265 13.10 10.66 5.80
N VAL A 266 14.33 10.53 5.30
CA VAL A 266 14.61 10.08 3.92
C VAL A 266 14.14 8.65 3.67
N GLU A 267 13.93 7.82 4.69
CA GLU A 267 13.43 6.45 4.55
C GLU A 267 12.02 6.41 3.95
N ALA A 268 11.17 7.42 4.23
CA ALA A 268 9.89 7.55 3.55
C ALA A 268 10.06 7.70 2.03
N ILE A 269 11.08 8.45 1.58
CA ILE A 269 11.40 8.63 0.16
C ILE A 269 11.85 7.32 -0.48
N TYR A 270 12.59 6.49 0.27
CA TYR A 270 12.99 5.16 -0.21
C TYR A 270 11.78 4.29 -0.51
N VAL A 271 10.84 4.21 0.43
CA VAL A 271 9.63 3.40 0.24
C VAL A 271 8.73 4.01 -0.84
N ILE A 272 8.64 5.35 -0.96
CA ILE A 272 7.90 5.99 -2.08
C ILE A 272 8.49 5.56 -3.43
N ALA A 273 9.83 5.53 -3.58
CA ALA A 273 10.46 5.13 -4.84
C ALA A 273 10.26 3.63 -5.15
N HIS A 274 10.34 2.76 -4.14
CA HIS A 274 9.97 1.34 -4.26
C HIS A 274 8.54 1.21 -4.79
N GLU A 275 7.62 1.91 -4.13
CA GLU A 275 6.19 1.79 -4.36
C GLU A 275 5.75 2.38 -5.70
N ALA A 276 6.30 3.52 -6.09
CA ALA A 276 6.09 4.09 -7.42
C ALA A 276 6.56 3.15 -8.54
N ALA A 277 7.66 2.42 -8.32
CA ALA A 277 8.23 1.47 -9.27
C ALA A 277 7.53 0.09 -9.26
N SER A 278 6.65 -0.21 -8.30
CA SER A 278 6.01 -1.52 -8.15
C SER A 278 5.22 -1.93 -9.40
N GLY A 279 4.54 -0.99 -10.07
CA GLY A 279 3.76 -1.27 -11.28
C GLY A 279 4.61 -1.75 -12.45
N ILE A 280 5.74 -1.09 -12.72
CA ILE A 280 6.67 -1.52 -13.78
C ILE A 280 7.37 -2.83 -13.42
N ALA A 281 7.72 -3.02 -12.14
CA ALA A 281 8.31 -4.27 -11.66
C ALA A 281 7.36 -5.45 -11.86
N ASN A 282 6.06 -5.26 -11.56
CA ASN A 282 5.06 -6.29 -11.77
C ASN A 282 4.90 -6.67 -13.25
N THR A 283 4.90 -5.69 -14.16
CA THR A 283 4.85 -5.95 -15.61
C THR A 283 6.09 -6.71 -16.07
N ALA A 284 7.29 -6.24 -15.69
CA ALA A 284 8.55 -6.89 -16.02
C ALA A 284 8.61 -8.35 -15.55
N VAL A 285 8.09 -8.65 -14.36
CA VAL A 285 8.01 -10.03 -13.85
C VAL A 285 6.95 -10.82 -14.60
N SER A 286 5.74 -10.29 -14.73
CA SER A 286 4.59 -11.00 -15.31
C SER A 286 4.84 -11.45 -16.76
N ASP A 287 5.54 -10.62 -17.54
CA ASP A 287 5.88 -10.89 -18.94
C ASP A 287 7.02 -11.90 -19.11
N ASN A 288 7.80 -12.16 -18.06
CA ASN A 288 9.03 -12.95 -18.13
C ASN A 288 9.05 -14.18 -17.20
N ILE A 289 7.90 -14.54 -16.60
CA ILE A 289 7.73 -15.79 -15.85
C ILE A 289 6.83 -16.77 -16.60
N THR A 290 7.14 -18.05 -16.47
CA THR A 290 6.32 -19.13 -17.01
C THR A 290 5.07 -19.40 -16.13
N PRO A 291 4.02 -20.02 -16.68
CA PRO A 291 2.88 -20.47 -15.88
C PRO A 291 3.27 -21.40 -14.72
N GLU A 292 4.30 -22.23 -14.90
CA GLU A 292 4.81 -23.13 -13.87
C GLU A 292 5.42 -22.36 -12.69
N GLN A 293 6.28 -21.39 -12.99
CA GLN A 293 6.89 -20.51 -11.98
C GLN A 293 5.82 -19.72 -11.21
N ARG A 294 4.75 -19.29 -11.89
CA ARG A 294 3.60 -18.65 -11.24
C ARG A 294 2.91 -19.59 -10.25
N ARG A 295 2.65 -20.84 -10.63
CA ARG A 295 2.04 -21.84 -9.72
C ARG A 295 2.91 -22.20 -8.52
N SER A 296 4.24 -22.13 -8.69
CA SER A 296 5.20 -22.44 -7.61
C SER A 296 5.38 -21.31 -6.57
N GLY A 297 4.75 -20.15 -6.76
CA GLY A 297 4.94 -18.97 -5.89
C GLY A 297 6.23 -18.19 -6.14
N LEU A 298 7.03 -18.60 -7.13
CA LEU A 298 8.28 -17.92 -7.50
C LEU A 298 8.01 -16.51 -8.08
N GLY A 299 6.86 -16.32 -8.72
CA GLY A 299 6.42 -15.01 -9.22
C GLY A 299 6.31 -13.95 -8.12
N GLU A 300 5.73 -14.29 -6.97
CA GLU A 300 5.58 -13.36 -5.83
C GLU A 300 6.93 -12.95 -5.25
N ARG A 301 7.86 -13.91 -5.13
CA ARG A 301 9.24 -13.63 -4.69
C ARG A 301 9.96 -12.70 -5.66
N TYR A 302 9.82 -12.94 -6.97
CA TYR A 302 10.40 -12.07 -7.97
C TYR A 302 9.73 -10.69 -8.02
N GLN A 303 8.44 -10.58 -7.76
CA GLN A 303 7.74 -9.28 -7.68
C GLN A 303 8.29 -8.41 -6.56
N SER A 304 8.36 -8.93 -5.33
CA SER A 304 8.89 -8.16 -4.19
C SER A 304 10.36 -7.77 -4.41
N ALA A 305 11.20 -8.70 -4.87
CA ALA A 305 12.58 -8.39 -5.21
C ALA A 305 12.68 -7.37 -6.37
N ALA A 306 11.89 -7.53 -7.44
CA ALA A 306 11.90 -6.62 -8.58
C ALA A 306 11.43 -5.21 -8.22
N ALA A 307 10.48 -5.05 -7.29
CA ALA A 307 10.03 -3.75 -6.81
C ALA A 307 11.16 -3.00 -6.08
N VAL A 308 11.89 -3.69 -5.19
CA VAL A 308 13.10 -3.15 -4.53
C VAL A 308 14.18 -2.80 -5.56
N ARG A 309 14.39 -3.65 -6.57
CA ARG A 309 15.33 -3.36 -7.67
C ARG A 309 14.87 -2.17 -8.51
N GLY A 310 13.57 -2.04 -8.74
CA GLY A 310 12.95 -0.96 -9.50
C GLY A 310 13.11 0.38 -8.80
N GLY A 311 12.85 0.44 -7.50
CA GLY A 311 13.07 1.63 -6.68
C GLY A 311 14.54 2.05 -6.67
N ALA A 312 15.48 1.10 -6.54
CA ALA A 312 16.91 1.37 -6.63
C ALA A 312 17.30 1.95 -8.01
N LEU A 313 16.80 1.39 -9.11
CA LEU A 313 17.05 1.90 -10.45
C LEU A 313 16.46 3.31 -10.63
N LEU A 314 15.24 3.55 -10.15
CA LEU A 314 14.62 4.88 -10.21
C LEU A 314 15.47 5.92 -9.48
N ILE A 315 15.89 5.60 -8.25
CA ILE A 315 16.78 6.46 -7.45
C ILE A 315 18.12 6.65 -8.14
N GLN A 316 18.74 5.60 -8.69
CA GLN A 316 20.01 5.70 -9.40
C GLN A 316 19.94 6.70 -10.56
N ARG A 317 18.82 6.75 -11.27
CA ARG A 317 18.62 7.65 -12.42
C ARG A 317 18.26 9.07 -12.04
N THR A 318 17.65 9.30 -10.88
CA THR A 318 17.02 10.59 -10.53
C THR A 318 17.64 11.29 -9.32
N SER A 319 18.15 10.51 -8.37
CA SER A 319 18.77 10.97 -7.12
C SER A 319 19.86 9.98 -6.64
N PRO A 320 20.95 9.80 -7.40
CA PRO A 320 21.98 8.81 -7.07
C PRO A 320 22.63 9.03 -5.70
N GLU A 321 22.60 10.25 -5.16
CA GLU A 321 23.16 10.60 -3.86
C GLU A 321 22.50 9.88 -2.68
N ILE A 322 21.27 9.36 -2.84
CA ILE A 322 20.58 8.60 -1.79
C ILE A 322 20.54 7.09 -2.05
N LEU A 323 21.19 6.62 -3.11
CA LEU A 323 21.15 5.20 -3.51
C LEU A 323 21.78 4.26 -2.48
N ASP A 324 22.93 4.63 -1.92
CA ASP A 324 23.59 3.81 -0.88
C ASP A 324 22.71 3.66 0.36
N GLY A 325 22.06 4.76 0.78
CA GLY A 325 21.10 4.75 1.89
C GLY A 325 19.88 3.87 1.60
N TYR A 326 19.32 3.93 0.40
CA TYR A 326 18.24 3.05 -0.05
C TYR A 326 18.63 1.57 0.04
N MET A 327 19.80 1.19 -0.47
CA MET A 327 20.26 -0.20 -0.43
C MET A 327 20.47 -0.69 1.00
N ARG A 328 21.05 0.14 1.88
CA ARG A 328 21.21 -0.18 3.31
C ARG A 328 19.88 -0.33 4.02
N TYR A 329 18.91 0.54 3.71
CA TYR A 329 17.55 0.47 4.27
C TYR A 329 16.90 -0.88 3.97
N TYR A 330 16.89 -1.31 2.70
CA TYR A 330 16.28 -2.58 2.32
C TYR A 330 17.06 -3.81 2.79
N LEU A 331 18.39 -3.75 2.86
CA LEU A 331 19.17 -4.82 3.49
C LEU A 331 18.81 -4.95 4.98
N ARG A 332 18.68 -3.83 5.70
CA ARG A 332 18.27 -3.81 7.11
C ARG A 332 16.85 -4.37 7.31
N SER A 333 15.89 -3.97 6.48
CA SER A 333 14.49 -4.44 6.60
C SER A 333 14.38 -5.97 6.50
N VAL A 334 15.18 -6.59 5.63
CA VAL A 334 15.23 -8.06 5.45
C VAL A 334 16.28 -8.76 6.34
N ASN A 335 16.79 -8.07 7.36
CA ASN A 335 17.77 -8.58 8.32
C ASN A 335 19.11 -9.04 7.70
N ARG A 336 19.59 -8.35 6.66
CA ARG A 336 20.87 -8.62 6.02
C ARG A 336 21.87 -7.50 6.32
N PRO A 337 23.10 -7.82 6.73
CA PRO A 337 24.13 -6.81 6.90
C PRO A 337 24.53 -6.24 5.54
N ALA A 338 24.89 -4.95 5.48
CA ALA A 338 25.26 -4.30 4.23
C ALA A 338 26.57 -4.85 3.62
N GLY A 339 27.44 -5.44 4.45
CA GLY A 339 28.77 -5.90 4.04
C GLY A 339 29.71 -4.76 3.66
N ALA A 340 30.89 -5.11 3.13
CA ALA A 340 31.87 -4.13 2.65
C ALA A 340 31.47 -3.50 1.30
N ASN A 341 30.81 -4.29 0.43
CA ASN A 341 30.24 -3.81 -0.83
C ASN A 341 28.71 -3.88 -0.76
N VAL A 342 28.09 -2.74 -0.46
CA VAL A 342 26.65 -2.60 -0.28
C VAL A 342 25.89 -3.01 -1.53
N GLN A 343 26.34 -2.53 -2.70
CA GLN A 343 25.68 -2.82 -3.97
C GLN A 343 25.72 -4.31 -4.33
N ALA A 344 26.88 -4.96 -4.16
CA ALA A 344 26.98 -6.40 -4.42
C ALA A 344 26.07 -7.20 -3.48
N THR A 345 26.05 -6.86 -2.19
CA THR A 345 25.20 -7.51 -1.18
C THR A 345 23.71 -7.29 -1.46
N PHE A 346 23.34 -6.07 -1.86
CA PHE A 346 21.99 -5.71 -2.26
C PHE A 346 21.55 -6.48 -3.51
N ASN A 347 22.37 -6.53 -4.56
CA ASN A 347 22.08 -7.29 -5.78
C ASN A 347 21.89 -8.78 -5.50
N ALA A 348 22.72 -9.36 -4.63
CA ALA A 348 22.64 -10.77 -4.26
C ALA A 348 21.41 -11.08 -3.38
N THR A 349 21.03 -10.16 -2.50
CA THR A 349 19.88 -10.31 -1.61
C THR A 349 18.57 -10.20 -2.39
N PHE A 350 18.44 -9.19 -3.25
CA PHE A 350 17.26 -8.96 -4.08
C PHE A 350 17.48 -9.50 -5.50
N SER A 351 17.86 -10.77 -5.59
CA SER A 351 18.20 -11.42 -6.86
C SER A 351 16.96 -11.61 -7.73
N ILE A 352 17.05 -11.17 -8.98
CA ILE A 352 16.05 -11.42 -10.02
C ILE A 352 16.74 -11.99 -11.26
N PRO A 353 16.06 -12.83 -12.06
CA PRO A 353 16.56 -13.30 -13.35
C PRO A 353 16.98 -12.15 -14.27
N ASP A 354 18.03 -12.38 -15.06
CA ASP A 354 18.56 -11.40 -16.01
C ASP A 354 17.51 -10.88 -16.99
N THR A 355 16.59 -11.74 -17.44
CA THR A 355 15.48 -11.35 -18.32
C THR A 355 14.55 -10.32 -17.67
N ILE A 356 14.21 -10.50 -16.39
CA ILE A 356 13.40 -9.55 -15.61
C ILE A 356 14.19 -8.26 -15.36
N ARG A 357 15.46 -8.37 -15.00
CA ARG A 357 16.35 -7.21 -14.79
C ARG A 357 16.42 -6.35 -16.05
N ASP A 358 16.68 -6.95 -17.20
CA ASP A 358 16.85 -6.23 -18.45
C ASP A 358 15.52 -5.62 -18.92
N ALA A 359 14.39 -6.33 -18.70
CA ALA A 359 13.06 -5.78 -18.95
C ALA A 359 12.76 -4.56 -18.06
N LEU A 360 13.10 -4.64 -16.76
CA LEU A 360 12.92 -3.55 -15.81
C LEU A 360 13.73 -2.30 -16.21
N VAL A 361 14.99 -2.47 -16.59
CA VAL A 361 15.84 -1.36 -17.08
C VAL A 361 15.23 -0.73 -18.32
N ARG A 362 14.83 -1.54 -19.32
CA ARG A 362 14.20 -1.02 -20.55
C ARG A 362 12.91 -0.25 -20.26
N GLN A 363 12.02 -0.80 -19.44
CA GLN A 363 10.76 -0.15 -19.11
C GLN A 363 11.00 1.17 -18.38
N LEU A 364 11.93 1.21 -17.43
CA LEU A 364 12.24 2.43 -16.69
C LEU A 364 12.89 3.49 -17.59
N ASP A 365 13.78 3.11 -18.50
CA ASP A 365 14.40 4.02 -19.46
C ASP A 365 13.37 4.61 -20.44
N VAL A 366 12.39 3.82 -20.90
CA VAL A 366 11.26 4.32 -21.72
C VAL A 366 10.40 5.31 -20.93
N VAL A 367 10.03 4.96 -19.70
CA VAL A 367 9.21 5.81 -18.83
C VAL A 367 9.92 7.12 -18.49
N LEU A 368 11.24 7.12 -18.27
CA LEU A 368 12.02 8.33 -18.00
C LEU A 368 12.41 9.11 -19.27
N GLY A 369 12.55 8.44 -20.42
CA GLY A 369 12.87 9.07 -21.70
C GLY A 369 11.70 9.90 -22.25
N GLY A 370 10.48 9.44 -22.00
CA GLY A 370 9.29 9.91 -22.71
C GLY A 370 9.15 9.19 -24.05
N ILE A 371 7.92 8.83 -24.41
CA ILE A 371 7.59 8.26 -25.72
C ILE A 371 7.61 9.37 -26.77
#